data_AF-A0A257QZX3-F1
#
_entry.id   AF-A0A257QZX3-F1
#
_cell.length_a   1.000
_cell.length_b   1.000
_cell.length_c   1.000
_cell.angle_alpha   90.00
_cell.angle_beta   90.00
_cell.angle_gamma   90.00
#
_symmetry.space_group_name_H-M   'P 1'
#
loop_
_entity.id
_entity.type
_entity.pdbx_description
1 polymer ?
#
loop_
_entity_poly.entity_id
_entity_poly.type
_entity_poly.pdbx_seq_one_letter_code
_entity_poly.pdbx_strand_id
1 'polypeptide(L)'
;SLETRLTDATLAMFEKYVGTLFSRARNRDERRFQATRRDVAKALLLFRRTIAALRQAQEDGEDGVSVIEREIGMDHLEGVLPIIGAVADVADQDILVTAAERYSVLRRFSPRFLAALDFRSNAPNDPVLAALELLRALSRGTIRTLPKRPPSAFLPPQWRKLIFASGTVDRRLYETAVLAVLRDKLRGSNIWVAGSRDYQAFETYLLPAGTGTATGVDGETDPNRYIETRTEMLRESLTFVAARAERGDLDGVEIEDGKLFIARTPPTVPEAARDLALRLNSMLPRVRITEVLSEVNAWTGFTDRFAHLRTGFPTADKAALLAAVLADGTNLGLARMADASRGLSYHH
;
A
#
# COMPACT_ATOMS: atom_id res chain seq x y z
N SER A 1 17.87 16.43 14.13
CA SER A 1 17.89 16.78 15.57
C SER A 1 16.99 15.81 16.35
N LEU A 2 16.80 15.96 17.67
CA LEU A 2 15.79 15.20 18.41
C LEU A 2 14.37 15.48 17.89
N GLU A 3 14.09 16.75 17.59
CA GLU A 3 12.82 17.22 17.01
C GLU A 3 12.50 16.50 15.71
N THR A 4 13.45 16.45 14.76
CA THR A 4 13.29 15.70 13.50
C THR A 4 12.87 14.25 13.73
N ARG A 5 13.56 13.55 14.63
CA ARG A 5 13.26 12.13 14.94
C ARG A 5 11.87 11.94 15.54
N LEU A 6 11.42 12.89 16.37
CA LEU A 6 10.07 12.86 16.94
C LEU A 6 9.01 13.12 15.88
N THR A 7 9.27 14.07 14.97
CA THR A 7 8.41 14.33 13.81
C THR A 7 8.26 13.09 12.93
N ASP A 8 9.38 12.46 12.55
CA ASP A 8 9.39 11.26 11.71
C ASP A 8 8.66 10.09 12.38
N ALA A 9 8.93 9.84 13.67
CA ALA A 9 8.25 8.80 14.43
C ALA A 9 6.74 9.05 14.53
N THR A 10 6.33 10.31 14.73
CA THR A 10 4.91 10.69 14.82
C THR A 10 4.19 10.47 13.49
N LEU A 11 4.84 10.82 12.37
CA LEU A 11 4.31 10.60 11.01
C LEU A 11 4.20 9.11 10.69
N ALA A 12 5.23 8.32 11.00
CA ALA A 12 5.21 6.87 10.82
C ALA A 12 4.10 6.20 11.65
N MET A 13 3.90 6.66 12.90
CA MET A 13 2.80 6.18 13.75
C MET A 13 1.43 6.53 13.16
N PHE A 14 1.26 7.75 12.62
CA PHE A 14 0.05 8.17 11.94
C PHE A 14 -0.25 7.29 10.72
N GLU A 15 0.74 7.08 9.84
CA GLU A 15 0.56 6.24 8.66
C GLU A 15 0.20 4.80 9.01
N LYS A 16 0.90 4.24 10.00
CA LYS A 16 0.66 2.88 10.48
C LYS A 16 -0.74 2.77 11.06
N TYR A 17 -1.16 3.75 11.85
CA TYR A 17 -2.50 3.76 12.46
C TYR A 17 -3.60 3.85 11.40
N VAL A 18 -3.54 4.85 10.51
CA VAL A 18 -4.55 5.03 9.46
C VAL A 18 -4.55 3.85 8.49
N GLY A 19 -3.38 3.31 8.13
CA GLY A 19 -3.28 2.09 7.33
C GLY A 19 -3.95 0.89 8.01
N THR A 20 -3.63 0.67 9.29
CA THR A 20 -4.23 -0.42 10.08
C THR A 20 -5.75 -0.24 10.24
N LEU A 21 -6.23 1.00 10.34
CA LEU A 21 -7.65 1.31 10.41
C LEU A 21 -8.39 0.79 9.16
N PHE A 22 -7.89 1.12 7.96
CA PHE A 22 -8.48 0.67 6.71
C PHE A 22 -8.30 -0.84 6.49
N SER A 23 -7.14 -1.41 6.83
CA SER A 23 -6.94 -2.88 6.76
C SER A 23 -7.93 -3.62 7.67
N ARG A 24 -8.18 -3.11 8.89
CA ARG A 24 -9.18 -3.70 9.80
C ARG A 24 -10.61 -3.51 9.32
N ALA A 25 -10.92 -2.38 8.69
CA ALA A 25 -12.22 -2.15 8.05
C ALA A 25 -12.46 -3.17 6.94
N ARG A 26 -11.51 -3.32 6.00
CA ARG A 26 -11.57 -4.33 4.93
C ARG A 26 -11.75 -5.74 5.47
N ASN A 27 -10.96 -6.14 6.46
CA ASN A 27 -11.07 -7.47 7.06
C ASN A 27 -12.42 -7.67 7.78
N ARG A 28 -13.04 -6.60 8.28
CA ARG A 28 -14.36 -6.65 8.91
C ARG A 28 -15.46 -6.79 7.85
N ASP A 29 -15.39 -6.01 6.78
CA ASP A 29 -16.34 -6.08 5.66
C ASP A 29 -16.30 -7.47 5.03
N GLU A 30 -15.09 -7.98 4.77
CA GLU A 30 -14.88 -9.35 4.31
C GLU A 30 -15.52 -10.34 5.28
N ARG A 31 -15.25 -10.27 6.59
CA ARG A 31 -15.87 -11.18 7.58
C ARG A 31 -17.40 -11.07 7.62
N ARG A 32 -17.97 -9.87 7.49
CA ARG A 32 -19.42 -9.66 7.43
C ARG A 32 -20.00 -10.35 6.20
N PHE A 33 -19.39 -10.16 5.04
CA PHE A 33 -19.79 -10.82 3.80
C PHE A 33 -19.61 -12.35 3.84
N GLN A 34 -18.54 -12.82 4.48
CA GLN A 34 -18.31 -14.25 4.70
C GLN A 34 -19.39 -14.87 5.58
N ALA A 35 -19.85 -14.16 6.61
CA ALA A 35 -20.93 -14.62 7.49
C ALA A 35 -22.27 -14.75 6.76
N THR A 36 -22.52 -13.93 5.73
CA THR A 36 -23.76 -13.99 4.94
C THR A 36 -23.74 -15.03 3.81
N ARG A 37 -22.61 -15.73 3.56
CA ARG A 37 -22.47 -16.71 2.46
C ARG A 37 -23.58 -17.75 2.38
N ARG A 38 -24.02 -18.29 3.53
CA ARG A 38 -25.09 -19.30 3.56
C ARG A 38 -26.43 -18.72 3.12
N ASP A 39 -26.71 -17.49 3.54
CA ASP A 39 -27.95 -16.81 3.21
C ASP A 39 -27.95 -16.33 1.75
N VAL A 40 -26.80 -15.88 1.24
CA VAL A 40 -26.58 -15.62 -0.20
C VAL A 40 -26.85 -16.88 -1.02
N ALA A 41 -26.27 -18.02 -0.63
CA ALA A 41 -26.45 -19.28 -1.34
C ALA A 41 -27.91 -19.74 -1.35
N LYS A 42 -28.63 -19.61 -0.22
CA LYS A 42 -30.07 -19.91 -0.13
C LYS A 42 -30.89 -18.99 -1.03
N ALA A 43 -30.61 -17.69 -1.01
CA ALA A 43 -31.30 -16.72 -1.86
C ALA A 43 -31.07 -16.98 -3.35
N LEU A 44 -29.83 -17.28 -3.77
CA LEU A 44 -29.51 -17.63 -5.15
C LEU A 44 -30.20 -18.92 -5.61
N LEU A 45 -30.27 -19.93 -4.74
CA LEU A 45 -31.01 -21.16 -5.04
C LEU A 45 -32.52 -20.89 -5.18
N LEU A 46 -33.10 -20.05 -4.33
CA LEU A 46 -34.50 -19.66 -4.41
C LEU A 46 -34.77 -18.91 -5.72
N PHE A 47 -33.96 -17.90 -6.05
CA PHE A 47 -34.03 -17.19 -7.33
C PHE A 47 -33.94 -18.12 -8.54
N ARG A 48 -33.02 -19.09 -8.51
CA ARG A 48 -32.90 -20.08 -9.59
C ARG A 48 -34.17 -20.91 -9.75
N ARG A 49 -34.80 -21.32 -8.65
CA ARG A 49 -36.08 -22.06 -8.66
C ARG A 49 -37.21 -21.19 -9.20
N THR A 50 -37.30 -19.93 -8.78
CA THR A 50 -38.28 -18.96 -9.29
C THR A 50 -38.15 -18.73 -10.79
N ILE A 51 -36.92 -18.53 -11.28
CA ILE A 51 -36.66 -18.34 -12.72
C ILE A 51 -37.02 -19.61 -13.50
N ALA A 52 -36.69 -20.78 -12.98
CA ALA A 52 -37.04 -22.05 -13.63
C ALA A 52 -38.56 -22.26 -13.70
N ALA A 53 -39.28 -22.00 -12.59
CA ALA A 53 -40.74 -22.12 -12.52
C ALA A 53 -41.43 -21.14 -13.49
N LEU A 54 -40.97 -19.89 -13.55
CA LEU A 54 -41.50 -18.90 -14.50
C LEU A 54 -41.25 -19.28 -15.96
N ARG A 55 -40.07 -19.85 -16.27
CA ARG A 55 -39.76 -20.33 -17.62
C ARG A 55 -40.65 -21.50 -18.01
N GLN A 56 -40.87 -22.45 -17.10
CA GLN A 56 -41.77 -23.59 -17.34
C GLN A 56 -43.22 -23.11 -17.54
N ALA A 57 -43.69 -22.19 -16.70
CA ALA A 57 -45.02 -21.58 -16.85
C ALA A 57 -45.18 -20.91 -18.23
N GLN A 58 -44.14 -20.23 -18.72
CA GLN A 58 -44.15 -19.63 -20.05
C GLN A 58 -44.20 -20.68 -21.17
N GLU A 59 -43.48 -21.79 -21.04
CA GLU A 59 -43.46 -22.90 -22.00
C GLU A 59 -44.83 -23.63 -22.04
N ASP A 60 -45.48 -23.78 -20.90
CA ASP A 60 -46.77 -24.47 -20.75
C ASP A 60 -47.99 -23.56 -20.94
N GLY A 61 -47.78 -22.23 -21.06
CA GLY A 61 -48.85 -21.24 -21.17
C GLY A 61 -49.64 -21.00 -19.86
N GLU A 62 -49.08 -21.36 -18.71
CA GLU A 62 -49.66 -21.13 -17.38
C GLU A 62 -49.38 -19.69 -16.90
N ASP A 63 -50.26 -19.17 -16.01
CA ASP A 63 -50.03 -17.90 -15.32
C ASP A 63 -48.85 -18.01 -14.34
N GLY A 64 -47.81 -17.22 -14.55
CA GLY A 64 -46.56 -17.31 -13.78
C GLY A 64 -46.71 -17.03 -12.28
N VAL A 65 -47.65 -16.17 -11.88
CA VAL A 65 -47.91 -15.89 -10.45
C VAL A 65 -48.52 -17.11 -9.78
N SER A 66 -49.48 -17.75 -10.44
CA SER A 66 -50.11 -18.98 -9.95
C SER A 66 -49.10 -20.13 -9.81
N VAL A 67 -48.14 -20.25 -10.74
CA VAL A 67 -47.06 -21.25 -10.66
C VAL A 67 -46.09 -20.95 -9.51
N ILE A 68 -45.72 -19.69 -9.31
CA ILE A 68 -44.88 -19.28 -8.17
C ILE A 68 -45.57 -19.61 -6.84
N GLU A 69 -46.86 -19.29 -6.71
CA GLU A 69 -47.62 -19.57 -5.49
C GLU A 69 -47.67 -21.09 -5.22
N ARG A 70 -47.87 -21.90 -6.26
CA ARG A 70 -47.93 -23.37 -6.16
C ARG A 70 -46.59 -24.00 -5.80
N GLU A 71 -45.49 -23.57 -6.42
CA GLU A 71 -44.19 -24.26 -6.31
C GLU A 71 -43.26 -23.69 -5.24
N ILE A 72 -43.44 -22.42 -4.89
CA ILE A 72 -42.51 -21.66 -4.04
C ILE A 72 -43.24 -21.03 -2.85
N GLY A 73 -44.45 -20.52 -3.08
CA GLY A 73 -45.23 -19.74 -2.12
C GLY A 73 -44.78 -18.28 -2.06
N MET A 74 -45.69 -17.35 -2.30
CA MET A 74 -45.39 -15.91 -2.28
C MET A 74 -44.89 -15.44 -0.92
N ASP A 75 -45.45 -15.96 0.18
CA ASP A 75 -45.01 -15.66 1.55
C ASP A 75 -43.53 -16.05 1.78
N HIS A 76 -43.06 -17.13 1.14
CA HIS A 76 -41.68 -17.55 1.25
C HIS A 76 -40.73 -16.61 0.52
N LEU A 77 -41.13 -16.09 -0.65
CA LEU A 77 -40.37 -15.08 -1.38
C LEU A 77 -40.31 -13.77 -0.60
N GLU A 78 -41.44 -13.31 -0.06
CA GLU A 78 -41.50 -12.11 0.77
C GLU A 78 -40.62 -12.23 2.02
N GLY A 79 -40.63 -13.39 2.68
CA GLY A 79 -39.80 -13.64 3.86
C GLY A 79 -38.29 -13.62 3.58
N VAL A 80 -37.86 -13.84 2.34
CA VAL A 80 -36.44 -13.84 1.94
C VAL A 80 -35.95 -12.47 1.47
N LEU A 81 -36.85 -11.56 1.08
CA LEU A 81 -36.48 -10.20 0.66
C LEU A 81 -35.65 -9.42 1.69
N PRO A 82 -35.96 -9.42 3.01
CA PRO A 82 -35.13 -8.76 4.01
C PRO A 82 -33.73 -9.35 4.11
N ILE A 83 -33.59 -10.67 3.89
CA ILE A 83 -32.30 -11.37 3.92
C ILE A 83 -31.46 -10.92 2.72
N ILE A 84 -32.06 -10.89 1.52
CA ILE A 84 -31.41 -10.38 0.30
C ILE A 84 -30.99 -8.92 0.49
N GLY A 85 -31.87 -8.08 1.05
CA GLY A 85 -31.58 -6.68 1.35
C GLY A 85 -30.37 -6.54 2.29
N ALA A 86 -30.36 -7.26 3.42
CA ALA A 86 -29.25 -7.23 4.36
C ALA A 86 -27.93 -7.74 3.76
N VAL A 87 -27.98 -8.74 2.88
CA VAL A 87 -26.81 -9.24 2.13
C VAL A 87 -26.27 -8.17 1.18
N ALA A 88 -27.16 -7.52 0.42
CA ALA A 88 -26.81 -6.47 -0.52
C ALA A 88 -26.19 -5.26 0.21
N ASP A 89 -26.78 -4.85 1.33
CA ASP A 89 -26.26 -3.76 2.16
C ASP A 89 -24.84 -4.02 2.67
N VAL A 90 -24.53 -5.28 3.02
CA VAL A 90 -23.17 -5.68 3.45
C VAL A 90 -22.20 -5.71 2.28
N ALA A 91 -22.64 -6.16 1.10
CA ALA A 91 -21.80 -6.23 -0.10
C ALA A 91 -21.46 -4.84 -0.67
N ASP A 92 -22.41 -3.91 -0.61
CA ASP A 92 -22.28 -2.54 -1.12
C ASP A 92 -21.65 -1.56 -0.11
N GLN A 93 -21.33 -2.02 1.11
CA GLN A 93 -20.76 -1.16 2.14
C GLN A 93 -19.35 -0.68 1.76
N ASP A 94 -19.21 0.63 1.48
CA ASP A 94 -17.90 1.22 1.21
C ASP A 94 -17.01 1.21 2.47
N ILE A 95 -15.75 0.83 2.27
CA ILE A 95 -14.72 0.73 3.31
C ILE A 95 -14.56 2.02 4.14
N LEU A 96 -14.84 3.20 3.57
CA LEU A 96 -14.80 4.47 4.30
C LEU A 96 -15.83 4.50 5.43
N VAL A 97 -17.03 3.95 5.19
CA VAL A 97 -18.10 3.88 6.19
C VAL A 97 -17.68 2.98 7.35
N THR A 98 -17.10 1.82 7.04
CA THR A 98 -16.59 0.89 8.06
C THR A 98 -15.39 1.47 8.81
N ALA A 99 -14.47 2.14 8.13
CA ALA A 99 -13.33 2.83 8.77
C ALA A 99 -13.82 3.94 9.72
N ALA A 100 -14.84 4.69 9.31
CA ALA A 100 -15.46 5.74 10.09
C ALA A 100 -16.18 5.24 11.37
N GLU A 101 -16.47 3.94 11.51
CA GLU A 101 -16.95 3.36 12.78
C GLU A 101 -15.97 3.60 13.94
N ARG A 102 -14.67 3.76 13.67
CA ARG A 102 -13.62 4.06 14.67
C ARG A 102 -13.25 5.54 14.75
N TYR A 103 -14.08 6.42 14.19
CA TYR A 103 -13.83 7.86 14.16
C TYR A 103 -13.53 8.48 15.53
N SER A 104 -14.16 8.02 16.61
CA SER A 104 -13.90 8.54 17.96
C SER A 104 -12.42 8.45 18.37
N VAL A 105 -11.74 7.36 17.98
CA VAL A 105 -10.31 7.17 18.24
C VAL A 105 -9.48 8.09 17.35
N LEU A 106 -9.83 8.19 16.08
CA LEU A 106 -9.19 9.07 15.10
C LEU A 106 -9.25 10.54 15.53
N ARG A 107 -10.43 10.99 15.96
CA ARG A 107 -10.69 12.35 16.47
C ARG A 107 -9.93 12.67 17.77
N ARG A 108 -9.56 11.67 18.56
CA ARG A 108 -8.85 11.89 19.84
C ARG A 108 -7.45 12.45 19.64
N PHE A 109 -6.77 12.08 18.56
CA PHE A 109 -5.40 12.53 18.29
C PHE A 109 -5.31 13.49 17.11
N SER A 110 -6.21 13.42 16.12
CA SER A 110 -6.10 14.22 14.89
C SER A 110 -5.96 15.73 15.12
N PRO A 111 -6.65 16.38 16.09
CA PRO A 111 -6.46 17.81 16.35
C PRO A 111 -5.03 18.17 16.74
N ARG A 112 -4.43 17.39 17.64
CA ARG A 112 -3.07 17.63 18.15
C ARG A 112 -2.03 17.32 17.09
N PHE A 113 -2.22 16.22 16.36
CA PHE A 113 -1.35 15.85 15.25
C PHE A 113 -1.33 16.93 14.16
N LEU A 114 -2.51 17.40 13.75
CA LEU A 114 -2.61 18.45 12.73
C LEU A 114 -2.06 19.80 13.22
N ALA A 115 -2.20 20.13 14.50
CA ALA A 115 -1.68 21.38 15.05
C ALA A 115 -0.16 21.39 15.23
N ALA A 116 0.45 20.22 15.49
CA ALA A 116 1.88 20.11 15.80
C ALA A 116 2.80 20.12 14.57
N LEU A 117 2.28 19.81 13.38
CA LEU A 117 3.08 19.57 12.18
C LEU A 117 2.81 20.61 11.11
N ASP A 118 3.84 21.11 10.43
CA ASP A 118 3.70 22.04 9.30
C ASP A 118 3.68 21.27 7.97
N PHE A 119 2.47 20.94 7.49
CA PHE A 119 2.28 20.23 6.21
C PHE A 119 2.38 21.20 5.04
N ARG A 120 3.16 20.82 4.03
CA ARG A 120 3.34 21.55 2.77
C ARG A 120 3.15 20.60 1.58
N SER A 121 2.94 21.16 0.40
CA SER A 121 2.69 20.40 -0.83
C SER A 121 3.60 20.89 -1.95
N ASN A 122 3.96 19.99 -2.84
CA ASN A 122 4.70 20.32 -4.07
C ASN A 122 3.76 20.92 -5.13
N ALA A 123 2.44 20.75 -4.97
CA ALA A 123 1.45 21.31 -5.87
C ALA A 123 0.98 22.70 -5.39
N PRO A 124 0.98 23.72 -6.27
CA PRO A 124 0.39 25.01 -5.93
C PRO A 124 -1.11 24.84 -5.65
N ASN A 125 -1.61 25.50 -4.60
CA ASN A 125 -3.03 25.46 -4.20
C ASN A 125 -3.58 24.04 -3.94
N ASP A 126 -2.78 23.13 -3.36
CA ASP A 126 -3.23 21.76 -3.09
C ASP A 126 -4.50 21.75 -2.22
N PRO A 127 -5.64 21.22 -2.74
CA PRO A 127 -6.91 21.24 -2.03
C PRO A 127 -6.89 20.39 -0.75
N VAL A 128 -5.91 19.49 -0.58
CA VAL A 128 -5.73 18.76 0.68
C VAL A 128 -5.25 19.69 1.77
N LEU A 129 -4.30 20.59 1.52
CA LEU A 129 -3.85 21.56 2.53
C LEU A 129 -5.00 22.47 2.98
N ALA A 130 -5.84 22.91 2.04
CA ALA A 130 -7.06 23.66 2.37
C ALA A 130 -8.03 22.85 3.26
N ALA A 131 -8.17 21.55 3.03
CA ALA A 131 -8.94 20.68 3.90
C ALA A 131 -8.30 20.52 5.30
N LEU A 132 -6.97 20.40 5.39
CA LEU A 132 -6.26 20.33 6.67
C LEU A 132 -6.46 21.62 7.49
N GLU A 133 -6.38 22.78 6.86
CA GLU A 133 -6.68 24.06 7.52
C GLU A 133 -8.12 24.12 8.02
N LEU A 134 -9.07 23.63 7.23
CA LEU A 134 -10.46 23.52 7.65
C LEU A 134 -10.62 22.62 8.89
N LEU A 135 -9.92 21.48 8.94
CA LEU A 135 -9.92 20.59 10.11
C LEU A 135 -9.24 21.23 11.33
N ARG A 136 -8.16 22.01 11.14
CA ARG A 136 -7.51 22.80 12.19
C ARG A 136 -8.46 23.86 12.75
N ALA A 137 -9.20 24.57 11.89
CA ALA A 137 -10.17 25.58 12.30
C ALA A 137 -11.34 24.97 13.09
N LEU A 138 -11.83 23.79 12.67
CA LEU A 138 -12.84 23.03 13.42
C LEU A 138 -12.32 22.57 14.79
N SER A 139 -11.07 22.15 14.85
CA SER A 139 -10.42 21.67 16.07
C SER A 139 -10.18 22.78 17.09
N ARG A 140 -9.82 23.98 16.61
CA ARG A 140 -9.64 25.18 17.44
C ARG A 140 -10.97 25.84 17.87
N GLY A 141 -12.09 25.39 17.32
CA GLY A 141 -13.40 25.98 17.57
C GLY A 141 -13.64 27.31 16.83
N THR A 142 -12.74 27.71 15.93
CA THR A 142 -12.89 28.90 15.06
C THR A 142 -14.14 28.78 14.17
N ILE A 143 -14.42 27.56 13.71
CA ILE A 143 -15.66 27.21 13.03
C ILE A 143 -16.30 26.03 13.75
N ARG A 144 -17.64 26.04 13.89
CA ARG A 144 -18.37 24.99 14.60
C ARG A 144 -18.76 23.82 13.70
N THR A 145 -19.02 24.09 12.43
CA THR A 145 -19.50 23.11 11.44
C THR A 145 -18.72 23.21 10.14
N LEU A 146 -18.74 22.13 9.36
CA LEU A 146 -18.18 22.15 8.01
C LEU A 146 -19.04 23.08 7.12
N PRO A 147 -18.41 23.85 6.21
CA PRO A 147 -19.13 24.61 5.20
C PRO A 147 -19.92 23.66 4.28
N LYS A 148 -20.94 24.19 3.59
CA LYS A 148 -21.76 23.39 2.65
C LYS A 148 -20.94 22.76 1.52
N ARG A 149 -19.83 23.41 1.12
CA ARG A 149 -18.93 22.97 0.05
C ARG A 149 -17.49 22.98 0.54
N PRO A 150 -17.07 21.99 1.36
CA PRO A 150 -15.69 21.88 1.78
C PRO A 150 -14.82 21.39 0.61
N PRO A 151 -13.50 21.64 0.63
CA PRO A 151 -12.58 21.13 -0.37
C PRO A 151 -12.71 19.60 -0.47
N SER A 152 -13.04 19.10 -1.65
CA SER A 152 -13.32 17.67 -1.87
C SER A 152 -12.79 17.15 -3.21
N ALA A 153 -12.16 17.99 -4.04
CA ALA A 153 -11.67 17.61 -5.37
C ALA A 153 -10.64 16.47 -5.34
N PHE A 154 -9.90 16.34 -4.25
CA PHE A 154 -8.92 15.26 -4.04
C PHE A 154 -9.55 13.93 -3.59
N LEU A 155 -10.85 13.90 -3.29
CA LEU A 155 -11.53 12.71 -2.81
C LEU A 155 -12.04 11.84 -3.97
N PRO A 156 -11.96 10.50 -3.86
CA PRO A 156 -12.58 9.59 -4.81
C PRO A 156 -14.06 9.91 -5.05
N PRO A 157 -14.60 9.76 -6.28
CA PRO A 157 -15.99 10.06 -6.59
C PRO A 157 -17.01 9.36 -5.67
N GLN A 158 -16.76 8.09 -5.34
CA GLN A 158 -17.60 7.31 -4.44
C GLN A 158 -17.63 7.90 -3.01
N TRP A 159 -16.48 8.31 -2.47
CA TRP A 159 -16.41 8.94 -1.15
C TRP A 159 -17.11 10.29 -1.12
N ARG A 160 -17.02 11.07 -2.20
CA ARG A 160 -17.78 12.32 -2.33
C ARG A 160 -19.29 12.04 -2.27
N LYS A 161 -19.79 11.06 -3.03
CA LYS A 161 -21.21 10.70 -3.00
C LYS A 161 -21.68 10.37 -1.57
N LEU A 162 -20.89 9.58 -0.83
CA LEU A 162 -21.21 9.20 0.55
C LEU A 162 -21.20 10.40 1.52
N ILE A 163 -20.18 11.25 1.45
CA ILE A 163 -20.01 12.41 2.34
C ILE A 163 -21.13 13.44 2.16
N PHE A 164 -21.67 13.58 0.95
CA PHE A 164 -22.67 14.60 0.60
C PHE A 164 -24.10 14.06 0.41
N ALA A 165 -24.35 12.78 0.73
CA ALA A 165 -25.63 12.12 0.44
C ALA A 165 -26.85 12.76 1.12
N SER A 166 -26.70 13.22 2.37
CA SER A 166 -27.81 13.65 3.23
C SER A 166 -28.09 15.17 3.20
N GLY A 167 -27.60 15.90 2.20
CA GLY A 167 -27.74 17.37 2.07
C GLY A 167 -26.92 18.19 3.09
N THR A 168 -26.55 17.58 4.23
CA THR A 168 -25.52 18.03 5.16
C THR A 168 -24.27 17.19 5.01
N VAL A 169 -23.10 17.81 5.15
CA VAL A 169 -21.81 17.12 5.03
C VAL A 169 -21.61 16.20 6.23
N ASP A 170 -21.43 14.90 6.00
CA ASP A 170 -21.05 13.98 7.06
C ASP A 170 -19.60 14.27 7.49
N ARG A 171 -19.48 14.96 8.64
CA ARG A 171 -18.19 15.33 9.23
C ARG A 171 -17.32 14.13 9.55
N ARG A 172 -17.91 13.03 10.02
CA ARG A 172 -17.19 11.82 10.41
C ARG A 172 -16.54 11.19 9.17
N LEU A 173 -17.30 11.05 8.09
CA LEU A 173 -16.78 10.52 6.83
C LEU A 173 -15.75 11.47 6.22
N TYR A 174 -16.01 12.77 6.23
CA TYR A 174 -15.09 13.77 5.68
C TYR A 174 -13.73 13.78 6.41
N GLU A 175 -13.71 13.85 7.75
CA GLU A 175 -12.46 13.84 8.52
C GLU A 175 -11.67 12.54 8.32
N THR A 176 -12.36 11.39 8.31
CA THR A 176 -11.72 10.08 8.06
C THR A 176 -11.10 10.03 6.66
N ALA A 177 -11.82 10.52 5.65
CA ALA A 177 -11.37 10.56 4.27
C ALA A 177 -10.18 11.50 4.07
N VAL A 178 -10.19 12.69 4.69
CA VAL A 178 -9.08 13.65 4.63
C VAL A 178 -7.80 13.03 5.22
N LEU A 179 -7.88 12.36 6.37
CA LEU A 179 -6.70 11.72 6.96
C LEU A 179 -6.22 10.49 6.16
N ALA A 180 -7.12 9.77 5.50
CA ALA A 180 -6.76 8.69 4.58
C ALA A 180 -5.94 9.24 3.39
N VAL A 181 -6.44 10.30 2.75
CA VAL A 181 -5.72 10.93 1.63
C VAL A 181 -4.42 11.58 2.09
N LEU A 182 -4.38 12.18 3.28
CA LEU A 182 -3.14 12.72 3.85
C LEU A 182 -2.07 11.63 4.00
N ARG A 183 -2.43 10.47 4.54
CA ARG A 183 -1.51 9.32 4.62
C ARG A 183 -0.97 8.94 3.25
N ASP A 184 -1.84 8.82 2.25
CA ASP A 184 -1.43 8.37 0.94
C ASP A 184 -0.56 9.43 0.22
N LYS A 185 -0.84 10.73 0.44
CA LYS A 185 -0.01 11.82 -0.07
C LYS A 185 1.34 11.96 0.64
N LEU A 186 1.43 11.65 1.94
CA LEU A 186 2.70 11.57 2.66
C LEU A 186 3.56 10.44 2.10
N ARG A 187 2.98 9.25 1.89
CA ARG A 187 3.68 8.12 1.25
C ARG A 187 4.17 8.42 -0.16
N GLY A 188 3.34 9.12 -0.93
CA GLY A 188 3.68 9.53 -2.30
C GLY A 188 4.61 10.74 -2.37
N SER A 189 5.09 11.29 -1.24
CA SER A 189 5.90 12.52 -1.19
C SER A 189 5.25 13.75 -1.83
N ASN A 190 3.93 13.73 -2.06
CA ASN A 190 3.16 14.86 -2.61
C ASN A 190 2.92 15.92 -1.53
N ILE A 191 2.76 15.46 -0.29
CA ILE A 191 2.75 16.30 0.90
C ILE A 191 3.98 15.94 1.72
N TRP A 192 4.65 16.96 2.23
CA TRP A 192 5.83 16.84 3.08
C TRP A 192 5.66 17.69 4.34
N VAL A 193 6.54 17.47 5.32
CA VAL A 193 6.46 18.13 6.63
C VAL A 193 7.76 18.85 6.91
N ALA A 194 7.67 20.15 7.18
CA ALA A 194 8.86 20.92 7.55
C ALA A 194 9.49 20.36 8.84
N GLY A 195 10.81 20.20 8.84
CA GLY A 195 11.56 19.66 9.99
C GLY A 195 11.59 18.12 10.08
N SER A 196 10.87 17.41 9.23
CA SER A 196 11.01 15.95 9.03
C SER A 196 12.30 15.61 8.26
N ARG A 197 12.83 14.40 8.40
CA ARG A 197 13.87 13.83 7.51
C ARG A 197 13.27 12.87 6.50
N ASP A 198 12.34 12.04 6.95
CA ASP A 198 11.78 10.96 6.13
C ASP A 198 10.65 11.45 5.20
N TYR A 199 10.07 12.62 5.52
CA TYR A 199 8.96 13.26 4.79
C TYR A 199 9.33 14.67 4.32
N GLN A 200 10.50 14.82 3.70
CA GLN A 200 10.98 16.10 3.15
C GLN A 200 10.46 16.37 1.74
N ALA A 201 10.52 17.64 1.34
CA ALA A 201 10.29 18.03 -0.05
C ALA A 201 11.26 17.26 -0.96
N PHE A 202 10.78 16.76 -2.11
CA PHE A 202 11.58 15.97 -3.04
C PHE A 202 12.82 16.76 -3.50
N GLU A 203 12.66 18.07 -3.67
CA GLU A 203 13.68 19.03 -4.07
C GLU A 203 14.86 19.07 -3.10
N THR A 204 14.68 18.66 -1.84
CA THR A 204 15.75 18.58 -0.84
C THR A 204 16.76 17.47 -1.15
N TYR A 205 16.37 16.46 -1.92
CA TYR A 205 17.27 15.39 -2.39
C TYR A 205 18.03 15.78 -3.65
N LEU A 206 17.63 16.89 -4.30
CA LEU A 206 18.26 17.35 -5.53
C LEU A 206 19.52 18.16 -5.19
N LEU A 207 20.47 18.15 -6.11
CA LEU A 207 21.60 19.06 -6.06
C LEU A 207 21.09 20.52 -6.17
N PRO A 208 21.71 21.47 -5.43
CA PRO A 208 21.38 22.88 -5.59
C PRO A 208 21.48 23.33 -7.04
N ALA A 209 20.57 24.22 -7.46
CA ALA A 209 20.60 24.77 -8.81
C ALA A 209 21.98 25.41 -9.07
N GLY A 210 22.67 24.94 -10.11
CA GLY A 210 23.98 25.46 -10.53
C GLY A 210 25.21 24.67 -10.06
N THR A 211 25.09 23.61 -9.25
CA THR A 211 26.26 22.85 -8.77
C THR A 211 26.71 21.68 -9.65
N GLY A 212 26.05 21.43 -10.80
CA GLY A 212 26.39 20.31 -11.69
C GLY A 212 26.59 20.74 -13.14
N THR A 213 27.61 20.18 -13.80
CA THR A 213 27.63 20.08 -15.26
C THR A 213 26.58 19.04 -15.66
N ALA A 214 25.48 19.46 -16.30
CA ALA A 214 24.45 18.54 -16.75
C ALA A 214 25.03 17.62 -17.85
N THR A 215 25.55 16.47 -17.46
CA THR A 215 25.99 15.41 -18.39
C THR A 215 24.81 14.62 -18.96
N GLY A 216 23.58 14.98 -18.57
CA GLY A 216 22.38 14.23 -18.89
C GLY A 216 22.29 12.91 -18.12
N VAL A 217 21.11 12.30 -18.12
CA VAL A 217 20.93 10.91 -17.68
C VAL A 217 21.20 10.03 -18.89
N ASP A 218 22.15 9.10 -18.78
CA ASP A 218 22.62 8.28 -19.92
C ASP A 218 23.09 9.11 -21.13
N GLY A 219 23.59 10.32 -20.89
CA GLY A 219 24.03 11.24 -21.94
C GLY A 219 22.94 12.13 -22.54
N GLU A 220 21.67 11.95 -22.16
CA GLU A 220 20.56 12.80 -22.60
C GLU A 220 20.27 13.93 -21.61
N THR A 221 20.37 15.17 -22.08
CA THR A 221 20.19 16.38 -21.28
C THR A 221 18.77 16.93 -21.30
N ASP A 222 17.96 16.56 -22.29
CA ASP A 222 16.54 16.92 -22.39
C ASP A 222 15.67 15.87 -21.67
N PRO A 223 15.03 16.21 -20.52
CA PRO A 223 14.19 15.28 -19.78
C PRO A 223 13.03 14.71 -20.59
N ASN A 224 12.43 15.48 -21.49
CA ASN A 224 11.29 15.03 -22.28
C ASN A 224 11.73 13.99 -23.29
N ARG A 225 12.86 14.22 -23.97
CA ARG A 225 13.43 13.27 -24.92
C ARG A 225 13.89 11.99 -24.22
N TYR A 226 14.47 12.10 -23.03
CA TYR A 226 14.81 10.92 -22.22
C TYR A 226 13.58 10.08 -21.90
N ILE A 227 12.51 10.71 -21.40
CA ILE A 227 11.26 10.02 -21.04
C ILE A 227 10.62 9.38 -22.28
N GLU A 228 10.55 10.10 -23.40
CA GLU A 228 10.00 9.57 -24.65
C GLU A 228 10.79 8.34 -25.12
N THR A 229 12.13 8.44 -25.14
CA THR A 229 13.01 7.33 -25.52
C THR A 229 12.82 6.12 -24.60
N ARG A 230 12.82 6.31 -23.28
CA ARG A 230 12.60 5.22 -22.31
C ARG A 230 11.21 4.62 -22.41
N THR A 231 10.20 5.44 -22.69
CA THR A 231 8.82 4.98 -22.89
C THR A 231 8.72 4.09 -24.11
N GLU A 232 9.38 4.46 -25.21
CA GLU A 232 9.37 3.65 -26.43
C GLU A 232 10.11 2.33 -26.23
N MET A 233 11.30 2.34 -25.62
CA MET A 233 12.03 1.11 -25.28
C MET A 233 11.21 0.16 -24.38
N LEU A 234 10.49 0.73 -23.41
CA LEU A 234 9.60 -0.04 -22.55
C LEU A 234 8.43 -0.62 -23.34
N ARG A 235 7.80 0.18 -24.20
CA ARG A 235 6.69 -0.25 -25.06
C ARG A 235 7.13 -1.39 -25.96
N GLU A 236 8.25 -1.26 -26.66
CA GLU A 236 8.82 -2.32 -27.51
C GLU A 236 9.05 -3.62 -26.71
N SER A 237 9.64 -3.51 -25.52
CA SER A 237 9.91 -4.66 -24.65
C SER A 237 8.61 -5.33 -24.19
N LEU A 238 7.61 -4.56 -23.78
CA LEU A 238 6.32 -5.08 -23.36
C LEU A 238 5.56 -5.73 -24.52
N THR A 239 5.56 -5.12 -25.70
CA THR A 239 4.94 -5.69 -26.91
C THR A 239 5.62 -6.99 -27.32
N PHE A 240 6.95 -7.05 -27.27
CA PHE A 240 7.71 -8.27 -27.53
C PHE A 240 7.35 -9.39 -26.55
N VAL A 241 7.30 -9.10 -25.25
CA VAL A 241 6.95 -10.07 -24.21
C VAL A 241 5.49 -10.53 -24.35
N ALA A 242 4.55 -9.61 -24.57
CA ALA A 242 3.14 -9.94 -24.77
C ALA A 242 2.93 -10.88 -25.96
N ALA A 243 3.55 -10.59 -27.10
CA ALA A 243 3.47 -11.43 -28.29
C ALA A 243 4.09 -12.83 -28.10
N ARG A 244 5.08 -12.98 -27.21
CA ARG A 244 5.61 -14.30 -26.85
C ARG A 244 4.74 -15.02 -25.82
N ALA A 245 4.16 -14.30 -24.87
CA ALA A 245 3.22 -14.85 -23.91
C ALA A 245 2.00 -15.47 -24.60
N GLU A 246 1.41 -14.77 -25.57
CA GLU A 246 0.27 -15.24 -26.35
C GLU A 246 0.56 -16.54 -27.12
N ARG A 247 1.82 -16.72 -27.57
CA ARG A 247 2.25 -17.91 -28.31
C ARG A 247 2.75 -19.04 -27.40
N GLY A 248 2.86 -18.81 -26.09
CA GLY A 248 3.50 -19.75 -25.16
C GLY A 248 5.02 -19.88 -25.37
N ASP A 249 5.66 -18.89 -26.01
CA ASP A 249 7.08 -18.90 -26.37
C ASP A 249 8.00 -18.31 -25.27
N LEU A 250 7.44 -18.03 -24.09
CA LEU A 250 8.23 -17.54 -22.97
C LEU A 250 8.82 -18.72 -22.19
N ASP A 251 10.13 -18.92 -22.34
CA ASP A 251 10.85 -19.97 -21.63
C ASP A 251 10.82 -19.74 -20.11
N GLY A 252 10.29 -20.72 -19.37
CA GLY A 252 10.17 -20.66 -17.93
C GLY A 252 9.27 -19.54 -17.41
N VAL A 253 8.34 -19.01 -18.19
CA VAL A 253 7.40 -17.98 -17.71
C VAL A 253 5.96 -18.38 -18.04
N GLU A 254 5.12 -18.42 -17.02
CA GLU A 254 3.69 -18.70 -17.13
C GLU A 254 2.88 -17.52 -16.59
N ILE A 255 1.74 -17.24 -17.22
CA ILE A 255 0.80 -16.22 -16.75
C ILE A 255 -0.54 -16.90 -16.50
N GLU A 256 -0.90 -17.10 -15.22
CA GLU A 256 -2.20 -17.69 -14.81
C GLU A 256 -2.98 -16.66 -13.99
N ASP A 257 -4.26 -16.42 -14.33
CA ASP A 257 -5.14 -15.48 -13.63
C ASP A 257 -4.52 -14.08 -13.40
N GLY A 258 -3.74 -13.60 -14.37
CA GLY A 258 -3.04 -12.31 -14.28
C GLY A 258 -1.83 -12.31 -13.33
N LYS A 259 -1.37 -13.46 -12.87
CA LYS A 259 -0.15 -13.62 -12.07
C LYS A 259 0.98 -14.17 -12.95
N LEU A 260 2.11 -13.48 -12.90
CA LEU A 260 3.34 -13.87 -13.59
C LEU A 260 4.14 -14.84 -12.72
N PHE A 261 4.35 -16.05 -13.22
CA PHE A 261 5.23 -17.06 -12.64
C PHE A 261 6.50 -17.13 -13.47
N ILE A 262 7.65 -16.87 -12.85
CA ILE A 262 8.95 -16.99 -13.50
C ILE A 262 9.69 -18.15 -12.84
N ALA A 263 9.86 -19.23 -13.59
CA ALA A 263 10.69 -20.35 -13.21
C ALA A 263 12.13 -19.89 -12.98
N ARG A 264 12.80 -20.50 -12.01
CA ARG A 264 14.19 -20.20 -11.72
C ARG A 264 15.04 -20.58 -12.94
N THR A 265 15.80 -19.63 -13.47
CA THR A 265 16.71 -19.87 -14.59
C THR A 265 17.68 -21.00 -14.24
N PRO A 266 17.79 -22.05 -15.08
CA PRO A 266 18.77 -23.10 -14.86
C PRO A 266 20.19 -22.51 -14.96
N PRO A 267 21.17 -23.04 -14.21
CA PRO A 267 22.53 -22.56 -14.26
C PRO A 267 23.07 -22.69 -15.69
N THR A 268 23.47 -21.58 -16.29
CA THR A 268 24.03 -21.50 -17.65
C THR A 268 25.49 -22.01 -17.72
N VAL A 269 26.07 -22.37 -16.58
CA VAL A 269 27.46 -22.82 -16.45
C VAL A 269 27.56 -24.27 -16.97
N PRO A 270 28.37 -24.55 -18.01
CA PRO A 270 28.59 -25.90 -18.49
C PRO A 270 29.08 -26.81 -17.37
N GLU A 271 28.64 -28.08 -17.36
CA GLU A 271 29.05 -29.03 -16.32
C GLU A 271 30.58 -29.22 -16.29
N ALA A 272 31.23 -29.15 -17.46
CA ALA A 272 32.69 -29.16 -17.59
C ALA A 272 33.40 -27.97 -16.89
N ALA A 273 32.73 -26.83 -16.70
CA ALA A 273 33.26 -25.67 -15.99
C ALA A 273 33.12 -25.81 -14.46
N ARG A 274 32.32 -26.78 -13.97
CA ARG A 274 32.11 -27.01 -12.54
C ARG A 274 33.40 -27.47 -11.86
N ASP A 275 34.16 -28.37 -12.47
CA ASP A 275 35.41 -28.88 -11.93
C ASP A 275 36.49 -27.79 -11.87
N LEU A 276 36.55 -26.94 -12.90
CA LEU A 276 37.44 -25.79 -12.93
C LEU A 276 37.05 -24.77 -11.85
N ALA A 277 35.76 -24.46 -11.71
CA ALA A 277 35.27 -23.55 -10.66
C ALA A 277 35.55 -24.09 -9.25
N LEU A 278 35.40 -25.39 -9.02
CA LEU A 278 35.75 -26.03 -7.75
C LEU A 278 37.25 -25.93 -7.46
N ARG A 279 38.11 -26.17 -8.47
CA ARG A 279 39.56 -25.98 -8.34
C ARG A 279 39.91 -24.52 -8.03
N LEU A 280 39.37 -23.57 -8.79
CA LEU A 280 39.61 -22.13 -8.55
C LEU A 280 39.13 -21.70 -7.15
N ASN A 281 37.92 -22.11 -6.75
CA ASN A 281 37.41 -21.82 -5.41
C ASN A 281 38.23 -22.49 -4.29
N SER A 282 38.86 -23.64 -4.55
CA SER A 282 39.76 -24.29 -3.59
C SER A 282 41.08 -23.56 -3.41
N MET A 283 41.48 -22.74 -4.40
CA MET A 283 42.67 -21.89 -4.32
C MET A 283 42.40 -20.57 -3.58
N LEU A 284 41.14 -20.16 -3.46
CA LEU A 284 40.76 -18.96 -2.72
C LEU A 284 40.77 -19.24 -1.21
N PRO A 285 41.31 -18.31 -0.40
CA PRO A 285 41.26 -18.44 1.05
C PRO A 285 39.79 -18.43 1.51
N ARG A 286 39.45 -19.35 2.42
CA ARG A 286 38.14 -19.38 3.06
C ARG A 286 38.08 -18.33 4.16
N VAL A 287 37.80 -17.09 3.78
CA VAL A 287 37.64 -15.96 4.70
C VAL A 287 36.17 -15.82 5.06
N ARG A 288 35.85 -15.47 6.31
CA ARG A 288 34.45 -15.20 6.68
C ARG A 288 34.03 -13.87 6.05
N ILE A 289 32.83 -13.79 5.49
CA ILE A 289 32.33 -12.54 4.89
C ILE A 289 32.36 -11.35 5.88
N THR A 290 32.22 -11.62 7.18
CA THR A 290 32.35 -10.63 8.26
C THR A 290 33.78 -10.10 8.43
N GLU A 291 34.80 -10.91 8.15
CA GLU A 291 36.21 -10.49 8.15
C GLU A 291 36.49 -9.59 6.94
N VAL A 292 35.97 -9.95 5.77
CA VAL A 292 36.04 -9.08 4.56
C VAL A 292 35.38 -7.73 4.84
N LEU A 293 34.19 -7.72 5.45
CA LEU A 293 33.51 -6.47 5.82
C LEU A 293 34.27 -5.67 6.89
N SER A 294 34.98 -6.35 7.80
CA SER A 294 35.83 -5.71 8.81
C SER A 294 37.05 -5.04 8.16
N GLU A 295 37.63 -5.67 7.14
CA GLU A 295 38.74 -5.13 6.36
C GLU A 295 38.31 -3.92 5.52
N VAL A 296 37.17 -4.01 4.83
CA VAL A 296 36.56 -2.87 4.12
C VAL A 296 36.27 -1.73 5.07
N ASN A 297 35.81 -2.04 6.29
CA ASN A 297 35.62 -1.02 7.32
C ASN A 297 36.94 -0.38 7.77
N ALA A 298 38.05 -1.14 7.86
CA ALA A 298 39.35 -0.57 8.17
C ALA A 298 39.82 0.40 7.08
N TRP A 299 39.48 0.17 5.82
CA TRP A 299 39.82 1.07 4.70
C TRP A 299 38.96 2.33 4.65
N THR A 300 37.66 2.18 4.91
CA THR A 300 36.67 3.23 4.62
C THR A 300 36.12 3.93 5.85
N GLY A 301 36.25 3.31 7.03
CA GLY A 301 35.61 3.76 8.27
C GLY A 301 34.09 3.78 8.21
N PHE A 302 33.46 3.03 7.29
CA PHE A 302 32.02 3.18 7.01
C PHE A 302 31.14 2.91 8.23
N THR A 303 31.57 2.05 9.16
CA THR A 303 30.81 1.75 10.39
C THR A 303 30.61 3.00 11.26
N ASP A 304 31.49 3.99 11.16
CA ASP A 304 31.42 5.20 11.96
C ASP A 304 30.28 6.13 11.49
N ARG A 305 29.70 5.86 10.31
CA ARG A 305 28.48 6.52 9.82
C ARG A 305 27.20 5.90 10.38
N PHE A 306 27.27 4.72 10.99
CA PHE A 306 26.15 4.05 11.65
C PHE A 306 26.08 4.46 13.13
N ALA A 307 25.49 5.63 13.37
CA ALA A 307 25.26 6.17 14.70
C ALA A 307 23.94 5.67 15.30
N HIS A 308 23.94 5.39 16.60
CA HIS A 308 22.75 4.97 17.33
C HIS A 308 21.67 6.07 17.27
N LEU A 309 20.49 5.76 16.73
CA LEU A 309 19.43 6.73 16.43
C LEU A 309 19.09 7.65 17.62
N ARG A 310 19.09 7.12 18.85
CA ARG A 310 18.75 7.88 20.06
C ARG A 310 19.85 8.82 20.56
N THR A 311 21.08 8.34 20.61
CA THR A 311 22.20 8.96 21.34
C THR A 311 23.23 9.60 20.42
N GLY A 312 23.25 9.24 19.14
CA GLY A 312 24.23 9.72 18.16
C GLY A 312 25.63 9.11 18.33
N PHE A 313 25.83 8.23 19.33
CA PHE A 313 27.11 7.56 19.54
C PHE A 313 27.35 6.47 18.48
N PRO A 314 28.62 6.22 18.13
CA PRO A 314 28.98 5.10 17.27
C PRO A 314 28.58 3.77 17.92
N THR A 315 28.36 2.77 17.07
CA THR A 315 28.01 1.43 17.55
C THR A 315 29.20 0.80 18.26
N ALA A 316 29.02 0.41 19.53
CA ALA A 316 30.07 -0.23 20.32
C ALA A 316 30.37 -1.65 19.81
N ASP A 317 29.34 -2.40 19.44
CA ASP A 317 29.48 -3.73 18.85
C ASP A 317 29.54 -3.65 17.32
N LYS A 318 30.74 -3.51 16.80
CA LYS A 318 30.98 -3.49 15.35
C LYS A 318 30.62 -4.84 14.70
N ALA A 319 30.73 -5.96 15.40
CA ALA A 319 30.41 -7.27 14.83
C ALA A 319 28.90 -7.42 14.60
N ALA A 320 28.07 -7.00 15.57
CA ALA A 320 26.62 -6.97 15.43
C ALA A 320 26.18 -6.03 14.29
N LEU A 321 26.83 -4.88 14.15
CA LEU A 321 26.58 -3.94 13.05
C LEU A 321 26.86 -4.56 11.68
N LEU A 322 28.02 -5.20 11.51
CA LEU A 322 28.38 -5.85 10.24
C LEU A 322 27.43 -7.01 9.92
N ALA A 323 27.00 -7.77 10.93
CA ALA A 323 25.99 -8.81 10.74
C ALA A 323 24.63 -8.23 10.31
N ALA A 324 24.20 -7.10 10.90
CA ALA A 324 22.97 -6.43 10.49
C ALA A 324 23.05 -5.91 9.04
N VAL A 325 24.18 -5.30 8.66
CA VAL A 325 24.44 -4.86 7.28
C VAL A 325 24.39 -6.04 6.30
N LEU A 326 24.99 -7.17 6.68
CA LEU A 326 24.96 -8.38 5.85
C LEU A 326 23.54 -8.96 5.75
N ALA A 327 22.77 -8.95 6.85
CA ALA A 327 21.41 -9.47 6.88
C ALA A 327 20.48 -8.69 5.94
N ASP A 328 20.65 -7.37 5.92
CA ASP A 328 19.92 -6.47 5.04
C ASP A 328 20.38 -6.60 3.58
N GLY A 329 21.70 -6.55 3.34
CA GLY A 329 22.29 -6.64 2.00
C GLY A 329 22.08 -7.99 1.30
N THR A 330 21.85 -9.07 2.06
CA THR A 330 21.54 -10.41 1.51
C THR A 330 20.06 -10.77 1.58
N ASN A 331 19.21 -9.85 2.08
CA ASN A 331 17.79 -10.08 2.32
C ASN A 331 17.49 -11.35 3.17
N LEU A 332 18.44 -11.74 4.04
CA LEU A 332 18.32 -12.91 4.91
C LEU A 332 17.45 -12.59 6.15
N GLY A 333 17.45 -11.34 6.58
CA GLY A 333 16.74 -10.85 7.76
C GLY A 333 17.50 -11.07 9.07
N LEU A 334 17.27 -10.21 10.05
CA LEU A 334 18.04 -10.13 11.30
C LEU A 334 17.95 -11.40 12.16
N ALA A 335 16.77 -12.02 12.24
CA ALA A 335 16.57 -13.24 13.04
C ALA A 335 17.38 -14.42 12.49
N ARG A 336 17.28 -14.69 11.18
CA ARG A 336 18.05 -15.75 10.52
C ARG A 336 19.56 -15.49 10.55
N MET A 337 19.96 -14.22 10.48
CA MET A 337 21.36 -13.85 10.62
C MET A 337 21.89 -14.13 12.03
N ALA A 338 21.10 -13.85 13.08
CA ALA A 338 21.47 -14.18 14.45
C ALA A 338 21.62 -15.70 14.64
N ASP A 339 20.70 -16.51 14.11
CA ASP A 339 20.79 -17.98 14.14
C ASP A 339 22.04 -18.52 13.41
N ALA A 340 22.44 -17.85 12.32
CA ALA A 340 23.62 -18.22 11.52
C ALA A 340 24.95 -17.70 12.12
N SER A 341 24.90 -16.80 13.11
CA SER A 341 26.06 -16.12 13.66
C SER A 341 26.39 -16.60 15.07
N ARG A 342 27.63 -17.04 15.29
CA ARG A 342 28.08 -17.41 16.65
C ARG A 342 28.24 -16.15 17.51
N GLY A 343 27.52 -16.09 18.64
CA GLY A 343 27.67 -15.04 19.65
C GLY A 343 26.80 -13.80 19.45
N LEU A 344 25.92 -13.80 18.45
CA LEU A 344 24.92 -12.74 18.25
C LEU A 344 23.53 -13.29 18.55
N SER A 345 22.71 -12.53 19.27
CA SER A 345 21.30 -12.84 19.52
C SER A 345 20.41 -11.71 19.03
N TYR A 346 19.26 -12.08 18.45
CA TYR A 346 18.22 -11.12 18.09
C TYR A 346 17.18 -11.10 19.22
N HIS A 347 17.12 -9.98 19.96
CA HIS A 347 16.08 -9.75 20.96
C HIS A 347 15.09 -8.72 20.42
N HIS A 348 13.82 -9.05 20.57
CA HIS A 348 12.70 -8.35 19.93
C HIS A 348 12.32 -7.04 20.60
#